data_AF-A0AAD9P9D5-F1
#
_entry.id   AF-A0AAD9P9D5-F1
#
_cell.length_a   1.000
_cell.length_b   1.000
_cell.length_c   1.000
_cell.angle_alpha   90.00
_cell.angle_beta   90.00
_cell.angle_gamma   90.00
#
_symmetry.space_group_name_H-M   'P 1'
#
loop_
_entity.id
_entity.type
_entity.pdbx_description
1 polymer ?
#
loop_
_entity_poly.entity_id
_entity_poly.type
_entity_poly.pdbx_seq_one_letter_code
_entity_poly.pdbx_strand_id
1 'polypeptide(L)'
;MARGGCCSRLHLREDNARFLLLAVVLMLYMLAGATVFMLLERGRETEERARYYDVLKTFLANNPDVNQTQLQTLLDSHAAASSEGLLKNQRHRWDFAGSFYFVGTVVSTIGR
;
A
#
# COMPACT_ATOMS: atom_id res chain seq x y z
N MET A 1 -32.12 4.45 54.32
CA MET A 1 -30.67 4.31 54.09
C MET A 1 -30.42 4.47 52.60
N ALA A 2 -29.85 5.59 52.18
CA ALA A 2 -29.50 5.85 50.78
C ALA A 2 -27.99 6.07 50.69
N ARG A 3 -27.25 5.11 50.10
CA ARG A 3 -25.83 5.24 49.80
C ARG A 3 -25.42 4.31 48.64
N GLY A 4 -24.84 4.92 47.59
CA GLY A 4 -23.97 4.27 46.60
C GLY A 4 -24.69 3.65 45.39
N GLY A 5 -24.42 4.01 44.13
CA GLY A 5 -23.29 4.79 43.63
C GLY A 5 -23.54 5.39 42.24
N CYS A 6 -23.15 6.66 42.12
CA CYS A 6 -23.05 7.44 40.90
C CYS A 6 -21.78 7.09 40.08
N CYS A 7 -20.91 6.23 40.61
CA CYS A 7 -19.55 6.01 40.08
C CYS A 7 -19.48 5.10 38.84
N SER A 8 -20.52 4.33 38.52
CA SER A 8 -20.50 3.43 37.35
C SER A 8 -20.86 4.15 36.03
N ARG A 9 -21.62 5.25 36.10
CA ARG A 9 -22.04 6.03 34.91
C ARG A 9 -21.04 7.10 34.49
N LEU A 10 -20.23 7.62 35.44
CA LEU A 10 -19.14 8.54 35.11
C LEU A 10 -17.97 7.82 34.41
N HIS A 11 -17.63 6.59 34.82
CA HIS A 11 -16.50 5.84 34.29
C HIS A 11 -16.67 5.49 32.81
N LEU A 12 -17.87 5.07 32.38
CA LEU A 12 -18.20 4.83 30.98
C LEU A 12 -18.08 6.09 30.11
N ARG A 13 -18.37 7.29 30.65
CA ARG A 13 -18.30 8.55 29.90
C ARG A 13 -16.86 9.06 29.76
N GLU A 14 -16.05 8.88 30.79
CA GLU A 14 -14.63 9.25 30.77
C GLU A 14 -13.83 8.36 29.82
N ASP A 15 -14.06 7.04 29.84
CA ASP A 15 -13.41 6.10 28.91
C ASP A 15 -13.80 6.41 27.45
N ASN A 16 -15.08 6.64 27.17
CA ASN A 16 -15.55 7.04 25.84
C ASN A 16 -14.95 8.37 25.37
N ALA A 17 -14.79 9.34 26.28
CA ALA A 17 -14.14 10.61 25.99
C ALA A 17 -12.65 10.43 25.69
N ARG A 18 -11.95 9.54 26.41
CA ARG A 18 -10.55 9.18 26.14
C ARG A 18 -10.39 8.50 24.79
N PHE A 19 -11.25 7.54 24.45
CA PHE A 19 -11.24 6.90 23.12
C PHE A 19 -11.49 7.91 22.00
N LEU A 20 -12.44 8.83 22.19
CA LEU A 20 -12.72 9.87 21.20
C LEU A 20 -11.55 10.84 21.04
N LEU A 21 -10.93 11.26 22.15
CA LEU A 21 -9.72 12.08 22.12
C LEU A 21 -8.57 11.37 21.41
N LEU A 22 -8.33 10.09 21.74
CA LEU A 22 -7.31 9.27 21.09
C LEU A 22 -7.57 9.16 19.58
N ALA A 23 -8.82 8.94 19.17
CA ALA A 23 -9.21 8.86 17.77
C ALA A 23 -8.94 10.18 17.03
N VAL A 24 -9.23 11.33 17.66
CA VAL A 24 -8.93 12.66 17.09
C VAL A 24 -7.42 12.85 16.93
N VAL A 25 -6.63 12.54 17.97
CA VAL A 25 -5.16 12.66 17.89
C VAL A 25 -4.59 11.72 16.83
N LEU A 26 -5.09 10.49 16.74
CA LEU A 26 -4.68 9.54 15.71
C LEU A 26 -5.05 10.03 14.31
N MET A 27 -6.24 10.61 14.13
CA MET A 27 -6.64 11.22 12.86
C MET A 27 -5.71 12.35 12.46
N LEU A 28 -5.39 13.26 13.40
CA LEU A 28 -4.44 14.35 13.16
C LEU A 28 -3.05 13.81 12.79
N TYR A 29 -2.58 12.77 13.48
CA TYR A 29 -1.32 12.09 13.16
C TYR A 29 -1.34 11.47 11.76
N MET A 30 -2.43 10.80 11.38
CA MET A 30 -2.59 10.21 10.04
C MET A 30 -2.62 11.28 8.95
N LEU A 31 -3.30 12.41 9.18
CA LEU A 31 -3.33 13.54 8.25
C LEU A 31 -1.94 14.19 8.09
N ALA A 32 -1.22 14.37 9.19
CA ALA A 32 0.16 14.85 9.16
C ALA A 32 1.07 13.88 8.38
N GLY A 33 0.98 12.58 8.66
CA GLY A 33 1.70 11.55 7.90
C GLY A 33 1.37 11.58 6.42
N ALA A 34 0.08 11.63 6.07
CA ALA A 34 -0.38 11.66 4.68
C ALA A 34 0.13 12.89 3.92
N THR A 35 0.12 14.06 4.54
CA THR A 35 0.63 15.30 3.91
C THR A 35 2.14 15.26 3.72
N VAL A 36 2.90 14.75 4.71
CA VAL A 36 4.35 14.58 4.59
C VAL A 36 4.69 13.58 3.48
N PHE A 37 4.08 12.39 3.47
CA PHE A 37 4.32 11.40 2.41
C PHE A 37 3.90 11.91 1.04
N MET A 38 2.76 12.61 0.92
CA MET A 38 2.34 13.21 -0.33
C MET A 38 3.38 14.19 -0.87
N LEU A 39 3.93 15.06 -0.03
CA LEU A 39 4.95 16.02 -0.47
C LEU A 39 6.26 15.34 -0.87
N LEU A 40 6.69 14.33 -0.12
CA LEU A 40 7.93 13.61 -0.38
C LEU A 40 7.84 12.71 -1.62
N GLU A 41 6.74 11.99 -1.80
CA GLU A 41 6.63 10.97 -2.85
C GLU A 41 6.09 11.50 -4.18
N ARG A 42 5.30 12.59 -4.19
CA ARG A 42 4.69 13.11 -5.42
C ARG A 42 5.71 13.48 -6.50
N GLY A 43 6.84 14.07 -6.12
CA GLY A 43 7.90 14.42 -7.07
C GLY A 43 8.50 13.17 -7.73
N ARG A 44 8.84 12.17 -6.92
CA ARG A 44 9.38 10.89 -7.39
C ARG A 44 8.37 10.14 -8.27
N GLU A 45 7.10 10.13 -7.91
CA GLU A 45 6.04 9.52 -8.72
C GLU A 45 5.98 10.16 -10.12
N THR A 46 6.05 11.50 -10.19
CA THR A 46 6.04 12.20 -11.49
C THR A 46 7.26 11.91 -12.34
N GLU A 47 8.43 11.78 -11.74
CA GLU A 47 9.68 11.47 -12.44
C GLU A 47 9.68 10.03 -12.99
N GLU A 48 9.31 9.05 -12.17
CA GLU A 48 9.20 7.65 -12.59
C GLU A 48 8.14 7.48 -13.69
N ARG A 49 7.01 8.18 -13.58
CA ARG A 49 5.99 8.21 -14.63
C ARG A 49 6.53 8.84 -15.92
N ALA A 50 7.25 9.95 -15.84
CA ALA A 50 7.84 10.60 -17.00
C ALA A 50 8.86 9.68 -17.69
N ARG A 51 9.74 9.03 -16.92
CA ARG A 51 10.70 8.05 -17.42
C ARG A 51 10.02 6.87 -18.12
N TYR A 52 8.96 6.32 -17.53
CA TYR A 52 8.20 5.23 -18.15
C TYR A 52 7.66 5.63 -19.54
N TYR A 53 7.03 6.80 -19.63
CA TYR A 53 6.49 7.28 -20.91
C TYR A 53 7.58 7.64 -21.92
N ASP A 54 8.74 8.12 -21.46
CA ASP A 54 9.88 8.40 -22.33
C ASP A 54 10.42 7.13 -23.00
N VAL A 55 10.58 6.06 -22.21
CA VAL A 55 10.96 4.73 -22.73
C VAL A 55 9.92 4.22 -23.74
N LEU A 56 8.63 4.32 -23.40
CA LEU A 56 7.55 3.87 -24.29
C LEU A 56 7.51 4.66 -25.60
N LYS A 57 7.63 6.00 -25.54
CA LYS A 57 7.66 6.87 -26.72
C LYS A 57 8.87 6.57 -27.60
N THR A 58 10.05 6.41 -27.00
CA THR A 58 11.28 6.08 -27.72
C THR A 58 11.14 4.72 -28.44
N PHE A 59 10.54 3.73 -27.78
CA PHE A 59 10.27 2.43 -28.41
C PHE A 59 9.32 2.55 -29.61
N LEU A 60 8.21 3.28 -29.46
CA LEU A 60 7.24 3.48 -30.54
C LEU A 60 7.82 4.27 -31.71
N ALA A 61 8.64 5.29 -31.44
CA ALA A 61 9.32 6.06 -32.48
C ALA A 61 10.29 5.20 -33.32
N ASN A 62 10.97 4.25 -32.67
CA ASN A 62 11.89 3.34 -33.33
C ASN A 62 11.19 2.15 -34.02
N ASN A 63 9.90 1.90 -33.73
CA ASN A 63 9.15 0.75 -34.23
C ASN A 63 7.74 1.18 -34.71
N PRO A 64 7.64 1.93 -35.82
CA PRO A 64 6.37 2.50 -36.29
C PRO A 64 5.34 1.44 -36.71
N ASP A 65 5.78 0.23 -37.07
CA ASP A 65 4.91 -0.87 -37.52
C ASP A 65 4.21 -1.60 -36.36
N VAL A 66 4.56 -1.29 -35.11
CA VAL A 66 3.97 -1.95 -33.94
C VAL A 66 2.55 -1.44 -33.69
N ASN A 67 1.60 -2.36 -33.65
CA ASN A 67 0.24 -2.06 -33.25
C ASN A 67 0.18 -1.67 -31.76
N GLN A 68 -0.12 -0.41 -31.48
CA GLN A 68 -0.15 0.14 -30.12
C GLN A 68 -1.16 -0.58 -29.21
N THR A 69 -2.31 -1.00 -29.74
CA THR A 69 -3.35 -1.70 -28.98
C THR A 69 -2.87 -3.08 -28.55
N GLN A 70 -2.18 -3.80 -29.44
CA GLN A 70 -1.57 -5.10 -29.11
C GLN A 70 -0.41 -4.95 -28.13
N LEU A 71 0.41 -3.91 -28.28
CA LEU A 71 1.49 -3.60 -27.34
C LEU A 71 0.93 -3.31 -25.94
N GLN A 72 -0.13 -2.51 -25.84
CA GLN A 72 -0.76 -2.23 -24.55
C GLN A 72 -1.32 -3.50 -23.91
N THR A 73 -1.99 -4.35 -24.68
CA THR A 73 -2.50 -5.65 -24.22
C THR A 73 -1.36 -6.53 -23.69
N LEU A 74 -0.22 -6.56 -24.38
CA LEU A 74 0.97 -7.27 -23.94
C LEU A 74 1.51 -6.70 -22.62
N LEU A 75 1.66 -5.38 -22.50
CA LEU A 75 2.14 -4.72 -21.28
C LEU A 75 1.23 -4.98 -20.08
N ASP A 76 -0.09 -4.94 -20.28
CA ASP A 76 -1.07 -5.23 -19.23
C ASP A 76 -0.95 -6.69 -18.76
N SER A 77 -0.84 -7.63 -19.71
CA SER A 77 -0.63 -9.05 -19.40
C SER A 77 0.71 -9.32 -18.67
N HIS A 78 1.77 -8.61 -19.07
CA HIS A 78 3.07 -8.70 -18.43
C HIS A 78 3.05 -8.10 -17.01
N ALA A 79 2.37 -6.97 -16.81
CA ALA A 79 2.20 -6.35 -15.50
C ALA A 79 1.44 -7.28 -14.53
N ALA A 80 0.39 -7.95 -15.02
CA ALA A 80 -0.34 -8.97 -14.26
C ALA A 80 0.55 -10.17 -13.89
N ALA A 81 1.29 -10.73 -14.86
CA ALA A 81 2.23 -11.82 -14.58
C ALA A 81 3.34 -11.41 -13.60
N SER A 82 3.80 -10.16 -13.66
CA SER A 82 4.81 -9.61 -12.77
C SER A 82 4.31 -9.48 -11.33
N SER A 83 3.08 -9.00 -11.11
CA SER A 83 2.50 -8.87 -9.75
C SER A 83 2.24 -10.24 -9.10
N GLU A 84 1.97 -11.26 -9.91
CA GLU A 84 1.83 -12.65 -9.46
C GLU A 84 3.18 -13.36 -9.25
N GLY A 85 4.29 -12.75 -9.68
CA GLY A 85 5.63 -13.33 -9.57
C GLY A 85 5.86 -14.49 -10.53
N LEU A 86 5.17 -14.53 -11.67
CA LEU A 86 5.22 -15.61 -12.65
C LEU A 86 6.34 -15.43 -13.70
N LEU A 87 7.09 -14.33 -13.64
CA LEU A 87 8.16 -14.06 -14.60
C LEU A 87 9.33 -15.03 -14.43
N LYS A 88 9.77 -15.62 -15.56
CA LYS A 88 10.71 -16.76 -15.65
C LYS A 88 12.08 -16.57 -14.98
N ASN A 89 12.47 -15.34 -14.66
CA ASN A 89 13.76 -15.02 -14.03
C ASN A 89 13.65 -14.72 -12.52
N GLN A 90 12.51 -15.01 -11.91
CA GLN A 90 12.30 -14.88 -10.46
C GLN A 90 12.37 -16.25 -9.78
N ARG A 91 12.95 -16.31 -8.58
CA ARG A 91 12.89 -17.49 -7.71
C ARG A 91 11.42 -17.82 -7.44
N HIS A 92 11.05 -19.11 -7.45
CA HIS A 92 9.67 -19.51 -7.17
C HIS A 92 9.22 -18.99 -5.79
N ARG A 93 8.21 -18.11 -5.77
CA ARG A 93 7.72 -17.45 -4.55
C ARG A 93 7.29 -18.43 -3.45
N TRP A 94 6.77 -19.59 -3.85
CA TRP A 94 6.23 -20.62 -2.95
C TRP A 94 7.15 -21.83 -2.81
N ASP A 95 8.47 -21.65 -2.90
CA ASP A 95 9.40 -22.69 -2.46
C ASP A 95 9.43 -22.79 -0.92
N PHE A 96 10.14 -23.78 -0.37
CA PHE A 96 10.13 -24.02 1.08
C PHE A 96 10.60 -22.79 1.89
N ALA A 97 11.66 -22.10 1.44
CA ALA A 97 12.20 -20.94 2.15
C ALA A 97 11.28 -19.72 2.03
N GLY A 98 10.70 -19.47 0.85
CA GLY A 98 9.71 -18.42 0.64
C GLY A 98 8.44 -18.66 1.44
N SER A 99 7.97 -19.92 1.49
CA SER A 99 6.81 -20.32 2.30
C SER A 99 7.07 -20.17 3.80
N PHE A 100 8.26 -20.54 4.26
CA PHE A 100 8.66 -20.36 5.66
C PHE A 100 8.76 -18.88 6.05
N TYR A 101 9.36 -18.05 5.19
CA TYR A 101 9.37 -16.59 5.37
C TYR A 101 7.96 -16.00 5.42
N PHE A 102 7.08 -16.43 4.52
CA PHE A 102 5.68 -16.01 4.50
C PHE A 102 4.93 -16.34 5.80
N VAL A 103 5.09 -17.57 6.33
CA VAL A 103 4.52 -17.92 7.64
C VAL A 103 5.09 -17.00 8.72
N GLY A 104 6.38 -16.68 8.66
CA GLY A 104 7.04 -15.72 9.54
C GLY A 104 6.41 -14.32 9.49
N THR A 105 6.10 -13.79 8.31
CA THR A 105 5.46 -12.46 8.17
C THR A 105 4.03 -12.45 8.68
N VAL A 106 3.26 -13.54 8.51
CA VAL A 106 1.91 -13.68 9.06
C VAL A 106 1.94 -13.70 10.58
N VAL A 107 2.77 -14.55 11.18
CA VAL A 107 2.86 -14.70 12.65
C VAL A 107 3.39 -13.42 13.32
N SER A 108 4.34 -12.74 12.70
CA SER A 108 4.88 -11.47 13.20
C SER A 108 3.99 -10.26 12.93
N THR A 109 2.85 -10.43 12.27
CA THR A 109 1.94 -9.35 11.84
C THR A 109 2.57 -8.32 10.90
N ILE A 110 3.70 -8.67 10.27
CA ILE A 110 4.34 -7.87 9.22
C ILE A 110 3.58 -7.99 7.90
N GLY A 111 3.13 -9.21 7.59
CA GLY A 111 2.60 -9.58 6.28
C GLY A 111 1.18 -9.08 6.02
N ARG A 112 1.08 -8.03 5.22
CA ARG A 112 -0.01 -7.78 4.27
C ARG A 112 0.58 -7.56 2.89
#